data_AF-A0A378CEF1-F1
#
_entry.id   AF-A0A378CEF1-F1
#
_cell.length_a   1.000
_cell.length_b   1.000
_cell.length_c   1.000
_cell.angle_alpha   90.00
_cell.angle_beta   90.00
_cell.angle_gamma   90.00
#
_symmetry.space_group_name_H-M   'P 1'
#
loop_
_entity.id
_entity.type
_entity.pdbx_description
1 polymer ?
#
loop_
_entity_poly.entity_id
_entity_poly.type
_entity_poly.pdbx_seq_one_letter_code
_entity_poly.pdbx_strand_id
1 'polypeptide(L)' 'MGGLGAAVLGLLADHTSIDLVYKICAFLPLLGFLTIFLPDNRQKA' A
#
# COMPACT_ATOMS: atom_id res chain seq x y z
N MET A 1 13.63 -0.07 -1.51
CA MET A 1 13.50 1.39 -1.39
C MET A 1 12.02 1.75 -1.24
N GLY A 2 11.53 1.96 -0.02
CA GLY A 2 10.12 2.30 0.28
C GLY A 2 9.93 3.76 0.67
N GLY A 3 10.86 4.65 0.29
CA GLY A 3 10.98 6.00 0.84
C GLY A 3 9.75 6.89 0.66
N LEU A 4 9.12 6.85 -0.52
CA LEU A 4 7.88 7.61 -0.77
C LEU A 4 6.72 7.11 0.10
N GLY A 5 6.56 5.78 0.22
CA GLY A 5 5.53 5.20 1.07
C GLY A 5 5.73 5.56 2.54
N ALA A 6 6.96 5.50 3.03
CA ALA A 6 7.30 5.89 4.40
C ALA A 6 7.05 7.39 4.67
N ALA A 7 7.35 8.27 3.71
CA ALA A 7 7.08 9.70 3.85
C ALA A 7 5.58 10.02 3.92
N VAL A 8 4.78 9.40 3.04
CA VAL A 8 3.32 9.57 3.03
C VAL A 8 2.67 8.95 4.27
N LEU A 9 3.06 7.74 4.64
CA LEU A 9 2.56 7.07 5.85
C LEU A 9 2.97 7.81 7.13
N GLY A 10 4.15 8.42 7.15
CA GLY A 10 4.62 9.26 8.26
C GLY A 10 3.77 10.52 8.43
N LEU A 11 3.44 11.20 7.32
CA LEU A 11 2.51 12.35 7.36
C LEU A 11 1.10 11.91 7.80
N LEU A 12 0.61 10.77 7.30
CA LEU A 12 -0.67 10.22 7.76
C LEU A 12 -0.64 9.88 9.26
N ALA A 13 0.45 9.29 9.77
CA ALA A 13 0.58 8.93 11.18
C ALA A 13 0.49 10.15 12.10
N ASP A 14 1.07 11.28 11.67
CA ASP A 14 1.02 12.55 12.40
C ASP A 14 -0.41 13.11 12.48
N HIS A 15 -1.17 13.04 11.39
CA HIS A 15 -2.54 13.54 11.32
C HIS A 15 -3.61 12.59 11.88
N THR A 16 -3.41 11.27 11.80
CA THR A 16 -4.46 10.26 12.09
C THR A 16 -4.10 9.27 13.20
N SER A 17 -2.94 9.40 13.83
CA SER A 17 -2.36 8.45 14.80
C SER A 17 -1.83 7.16 14.19
N ILE A 18 -0.79 6.61 14.83
CA ILE A 18 -0.08 5.41 14.36
C ILE A 18 -0.95 4.14 14.35
N ASP A 19 -2.00 4.08 15.19
CA ASP A 19 -2.95 2.97 15.25
C ASP A 19 -3.72 2.81 13.93
N LEU A 20 -4.21 3.92 13.36
CA LEU A 20 -4.89 3.88 12.07
C LEU A 20 -3.96 3.48 10.93
N VAL A 21 -2.71 3.95 10.95
CA VAL A 21 -1.70 3.56 9.96
C VAL A 21 -1.43 2.05 10.02
N TYR A 22 -1.32 1.48 11.22
CA TYR A 22 -1.16 0.04 11.39
C TYR A 22 -2.37 -0.75 10.87
N LYS A 23 -3.59 -0.29 11.16
CA LYS A 23 -4.82 -0.90 10.62
C LYS A 23 -4.83 -0.86 9.10
N ILE A 24 -4.49 0.28 8.49
CA ILE A 24 -4.44 0.43 7.03
C ILE A 24 -3.37 -0.48 6.40
N CYS A 25 -2.16 -0.52 6.97
CA CYS A 25 -1.09 -1.40 6.52
C CYS A 25 -1.47 -2.89 6.60
N ALA A 26 -2.30 -3.28 7.58
CA ALA A 26 -2.81 -4.65 7.65
C ALA A 26 -3.74 -5.02 6.49
N PHE A 27 -4.37 -4.03 5.82
CA PHE A 27 -5.20 -4.24 4.62
C PHE A 27 -4.43 -4.13 3.30
N LEU A 28 -3.21 -3.59 3.29
CA LEU A 28 -2.37 -3.50 2.09
C LEU A 28 -2.12 -4.86 1.39
N PRO A 29 -1.89 -5.98 2.11
CA PRO A 29 -1.78 -7.31 1.50
C PRO A 29 -3.03 -7.74 0.72
N LEU A 30 -4.23 -7.34 1.17
CA LEU A 30 -5.47 -7.61 0.43
C LEU A 30 -5.49 -6.89 -0.92
N LEU A 31 -4.97 -5.67 -1.00
CA LEU A 31 -4.76 -4.98 -2.28
C LEU A 31 -3.77 -5.73 -3.17
N GLY A 32 -2.74 -6.35 -2.60
CA GLY A 32 -1.85 -7.27 -3.31
C GLY A 32 -2.60 -8.48 -3.87
N PHE A 33 -3.47 -9.11 -3.08
CA PHE A 33 -4.31 -10.23 -3.55
C PHE A 33 -5.25 -9.83 -4.68
N LEU A 34 -5.80 -8.62 -4.65
CA LEU A 34 -6.63 -8.08 -5.74
C LEU A 34 -5.88 -8.03 -7.08
N THR A 35 -4.55 -7.92 -7.08
CA THR A 35 -3.76 -7.94 -8.34
C THR A 35 -3.77 -9.29 -9.06
N ILE A 36 -4.15 -10.39 -8.40
CA ILE A 36 -4.37 -11.71 -9.06
C ILE A 36 -5.52 -11.62 -10.07
N PHE A 37 -6.48 -10.73 -9.83
CA PHE A 37 -7.60 -10.46 -10.73
C PHE A 37 -7.24 -9.51 -11.87
N LEU A 38 -6.05 -8.91 -11.85
CA LEU A 38 -5.62 -8.00 -12.90
C LEU A 38 -5.23 -8.83 -14.13
N PRO A 39 -5.91 -8.66 -15.28
CA PRO A 39 -5.56 -9.38 -16.50
C PRO A 39 -4.11 -9.03 -16.88
N ASP A 40 -3.28 -10.06 -17.09
CA ASP A 40 -1.87 -9.93 -17.45
C ASP A 40 -1.76 -9.13 -18.76
N ASN A 41 -1.32 -7.88 -18.65
CA ASN A 41 -1.09 -6.97 -19.76
C ASN A 41 0.37 -7.07 -20.25
N ARG A 42 0.98 -8.26 -20.25
CA ARG A 42 2.22 -8.49 -21.00
C ARG A 42 1.98 -8.22 -22.47
N GLN A 43 2.26 -6.98 -22.88
CA GLN A 43 2.90 -6.75 -24.14
C GLN A 43 4.27 -7.42 -24.05
N LYS A 44 4.33 -8.68 -24.50
CA LYS A 44 5.59 -9.37 -24.79
C LYS A 44 6.33 -8.52 -25.82
N ALA A 45 7.41 -7.88 -25.40
CA ALA A 45 8.47 -7.41 -26.27
C ALA A 45 9.46 -8.56 -26.49
#